data_AF-A0A2V9IR82-F1
#
_entry.id   AF-A0A2V9IR82-F1
#
_cell.length_a   1.000
_cell.length_b   1.000
_cell.length_c   1.000
_cell.angle_alpha   90.00
_cell.angle_beta   90.00
_cell.angle_gamma   90.00
#
_symmetry.space_group_name_H-M   'P 1'
#
loop_
_entity.id
_entity.type
_entity.pdbx_description
1 polymer ?
#
loop_
_entity_poly.entity_id
_entity_poly.type
_entity_poly.pdbx_seq_one_letter_code
_entity_poly.pdbx_strand_id
1 'polypeptide(L)'
;MKRRSGILLHPTALPGRYGIGDLSHAAYRFVDFLKSCGQSLWQMLPLGPPGYGNSPYQCFSSMAGNPLLISLESLAREGWI
;
A
#
# COMPACT_ATOMS: atom_id res chain seq x y z
N MET A 1 -11.31 21.37 16.82
CA MET A 1 -10.78 20.50 15.74
C MET A 1 -9.25 20.52 15.81
N LYS A 2 -8.57 19.36 15.76
CA LYS A 2 -7.09 19.28 15.87
C LYS A 2 -6.47 19.43 14.47
N ARG A 3 -5.50 20.35 14.29
CA ARG A 3 -4.74 20.48 13.03
C ARG A 3 -3.94 19.21 12.75
N ARG A 4 -3.96 18.75 11.51
CA ARG A 4 -3.25 17.54 11.04
C ARG A 4 -2.74 17.75 9.61
N SER A 5 -1.66 17.07 9.25
CA SER A 5 -1.10 17.00 7.90
C SER A 5 -0.74 15.54 7.55
N GLY A 6 -0.53 15.28 6.27
CA GLY A 6 -0.21 13.95 5.76
C GLY A 6 0.28 13.94 4.33
N ILE A 7 0.54 12.73 3.82
CA ILE A 7 0.98 12.48 2.44
C ILE A 7 -0.03 11.57 1.74
N LEU A 8 -0.32 11.89 0.47
CA LEU A 8 -1.01 11.01 -0.48
C LEU A 8 0.02 10.15 -1.20
N LEU A 9 0.00 8.84 -0.98
CA LEU A 9 0.86 7.89 -1.67
C LEU A 9 0.14 6.54 -1.74
N HIS A 10 -0.05 5.99 -2.93
CA HIS A 10 -0.63 4.65 -3.06
C HIS A 10 0.44 3.57 -2.77
N PRO A 11 0.11 2.43 -2.12
CA PRO A 11 1.09 1.38 -1.82
C PRO A 11 1.86 0.87 -3.04
N THR A 12 1.24 0.87 -4.22
CA THR A 12 1.91 0.47 -5.48
C THR A 12 3.09 1.34 -5.87
N ALA A 13 3.16 2.58 -5.35
CA ALA A 13 4.26 3.52 -5.59
C ALA A 13 5.39 3.41 -4.56
N LEU A 14 5.24 2.53 -3.55
CA LEU A 14 6.34 2.24 -2.64
C LEU A 14 7.47 1.50 -3.39
N PRO A 15 8.73 1.70 -2.97
CA PRO A 15 9.84 0.94 -3.53
C PRO A 15 9.68 -0.55 -3.18
N GLY A 16 9.74 -1.42 -4.19
CA GLY A 16 9.57 -2.86 -4.04
C GLY A 16 10.43 -3.65 -5.03
N ARG A 17 10.82 -4.88 -4.64
CA ARG A 17 11.73 -5.74 -5.43
C ARG A 17 11.04 -6.57 -6.52
N TYR A 18 9.70 -6.60 -6.51
CA TYR A 18 8.89 -7.49 -7.34
C TYR A 18 8.09 -6.76 -8.43
N GLY A 19 8.58 -5.59 -8.86
CA GLY A 19 7.96 -4.80 -9.93
C GLY A 19 6.80 -3.90 -9.50
N ILE A 20 6.30 -4.05 -8.26
CA ILE A 20 5.27 -3.19 -7.67
C ILE A 20 5.57 -3.00 -6.18
N GLY A 21 5.16 -1.86 -5.62
CA GLY A 21 5.12 -1.68 -4.17
C GLY A 21 4.04 -2.54 -3.52
N ASP A 22 4.33 -3.07 -2.33
CA ASP A 22 3.46 -3.98 -1.58
C ASP A 22 3.34 -3.54 -0.10
N LEU A 23 2.52 -4.25 0.66
CA LEU A 23 2.35 -4.04 2.10
C LEU A 23 3.39 -4.84 2.90
N SER A 24 4.67 -4.64 2.59
CA SER A 24 5.82 -5.26 3.26
C SER A 24 6.60 -4.28 4.15
N HIS A 25 7.87 -4.57 4.41
CA HIS A 25 8.81 -3.71 5.13
C HIS A 25 8.89 -2.28 4.55
N ALA A 26 8.69 -2.10 3.25
CA ALA A 26 8.68 -0.76 2.64
C ALA A 26 7.54 0.11 3.18
N ALA A 27 6.35 -0.46 3.39
CA ALA A 27 5.20 0.24 3.96
C ALA A 27 5.44 0.64 5.43
N TYR A 28 6.03 -0.25 6.24
CA TYR A 28 6.41 0.07 7.62
C TYR A 28 7.42 1.23 7.67
N ARG A 29 8.48 1.19 6.83
CA ARG A 29 9.43 2.31 6.74
C ARG A 29 8.76 3.61 6.33
N PHE A 30 7.77 3.56 5.44
CA PHE A 30 7.03 4.76 5.05
C PHE A 30 6.21 5.33 6.21
N VAL A 31 5.57 4.49 7.02
CA VAL A 31 4.87 4.92 8.24
C VAL A 31 5.85 5.50 9.27
N ASP A 32 7.03 4.88 9.45
CA ASP A 32 8.08 5.42 10.32
C ASP A 32 8.58 6.78 9.83
N PHE A 33 8.75 6.93 8.51
CA PHE A 33 9.06 8.21 7.88
C PHE A 33 7.97 9.26 8.17
N LEU A 34 6.69 8.95 7.94
CA LEU A 34 5.58 9.85 8.25
C LEU A 34 5.62 10.30 9.71
N LYS A 35 5.81 9.36 10.64
CA LYS A 35 5.94 9.63 12.07
C LYS A 35 7.12 10.56 12.37
N SER A 36 8.28 10.31 11.77
CA SER A 36 9.49 11.14 11.95
C SER A 36 9.31 12.57 11.43
N CYS A 37 8.51 12.74 10.37
CA CYS A 37 8.18 14.04 9.78
C CYS A 37 6.99 14.74 10.45
N GLY A 38 6.47 14.20 11.56
CA GLY A 38 5.30 14.75 12.25
C GLY A 38 3.98 14.64 11.47
N GLN A 39 3.96 13.85 10.39
CA GLN A 39 2.75 13.59 9.61
C GLN A 39 1.85 12.62 10.39
N SER A 40 0.54 12.86 10.31
CA SER A 40 -0.46 12.11 11.09
C SER A 40 -1.55 11.48 10.22
N LEU A 41 -1.43 11.63 8.89
CA LEU A 41 -2.35 11.08 7.91
C LEU A 41 -1.55 10.44 6.76
N TRP A 42 -1.99 9.27 6.32
CA TRP A 42 -1.58 8.65 5.07
C TRP A 42 -2.85 8.43 4.26
N GLN A 43 -2.96 9.13 3.12
CA GLN A 43 -4.06 8.96 2.19
C GLN A 43 -3.64 8.01 1.07
N MET A 44 -4.57 7.15 0.65
CA MET A 44 -4.39 6.18 -0.43
C MET A 44 -5.58 6.24 -1.40
N LEU A 45 -5.36 5.74 -2.62
CA LEU A 45 -6.42 5.41 -3.59
C LEU A 45 -7.14 4.11 -3.17
N PRO A 46 -8.25 3.70 -3.82
CA PRO A 46 -8.91 2.44 -3.49
C PRO A 46 -7.98 1.23 -3.67
N LEU A 47 -8.09 0.27 -2.75
CA LEU A 47 -7.20 -0.90 -2.68
C LEU A 47 -7.76 -2.13 -3.39
N GLY A 48 -8.82 -1.98 -4.20
CA GLY A 48 -9.47 -3.10 -4.88
C GLY A 48 -8.64 -3.64 -6.04
N PRO A 49 -8.88 -4.91 -6.46
CA PRO A 49 -8.20 -5.49 -7.62
C PRO A 49 -8.61 -4.70 -8.88
N PRO A 50 -7.66 -4.02 -9.55
CA PRO A 50 -7.99 -3.20 -10.71
C PRO A 50 -8.34 -4.08 -11.90
N GLY A 51 -9.27 -3.60 -12.72
CA GLY A 51 -9.61 -4.19 -14.01
C GLY A 51 -8.59 -3.85 -15.10
N TYR A 52 -9.02 -4.04 -16.35
CA TYR A 52 -8.22 -3.63 -17.51
C TYR A 52 -7.90 -2.13 -17.44
N GLY A 53 -6.64 -1.76 -17.66
CA GLY A 53 -6.15 -0.38 -17.56
C GLY A 53 -5.59 0.02 -16.19
N ASN A 54 -5.54 -0.90 -15.21
CA ASN A 54 -4.89 -0.71 -13.90
C ASN A 54 -5.44 0.47 -13.08
N SER A 55 -6.64 0.96 -13.38
CA SER A 55 -7.27 2.03 -12.61
C SER A 55 -7.79 1.50 -11.27
N PRO A 56 -7.39 2.07 -10.12
CA PRO A 56 -7.92 1.69 -8.81
C PRO A 56 -9.39 2.13 -8.62
N TYR A 57 -9.96 2.88 -9.57
CA TYR A 57 -11.37 3.27 -9.56
C TYR A 57 -12.25 2.34 -10.41
N GLN A 58 -11.64 1.39 -11.13
CA GLN A 58 -12.33 0.38 -11.92
C GLN A 58 -11.98 -1.00 -11.36
N CYS A 59 -12.57 -1.36 -10.23
CA CYS A 59 -12.28 -2.64 -9.55
C CYS A 59 -13.29 -3.73 -9.91
N PHE A 60 -12.83 -4.99 -9.88
CA PHE A 60 -13.71 -6.16 -10.01
C PHE A 60 -14.64 -6.38 -8.79
N SER A 61 -14.30 -5.77 -7.66
CA SER A 61 -15.06 -5.87 -6.42
C SER A 61 -14.90 -4.58 -5.62
N SER A 62 -15.98 -4.16 -4.95
CA SER A 62 -15.95 -3.03 -4.00
C SER A 62 -15.34 -3.40 -2.65
N MET A 63 -15.23 -4.70 -2.32
CA MET A 63 -14.84 -5.19 -0.99
C MET A 63 -13.51 -5.96 -0.97
N ALA A 64 -13.10 -6.55 -2.09
CA ALA A 64 -11.86 -7.32 -2.16
C ALA A 64 -10.62 -6.40 -2.15
N GLY A 65 -9.48 -6.91 -1.70
CA GLY A 65 -8.18 -6.26 -1.83
C GLY A 65 -7.44 -6.69 -3.11
N ASN A 66 -6.55 -5.84 -3.61
CA ASN A 66 -5.66 -6.14 -4.73
C ASN A 66 -4.60 -7.17 -4.32
N PRO A 67 -4.59 -8.39 -4.89
CA PRO A 67 -3.63 -9.43 -4.51
C PRO A 67 -2.17 -9.03 -4.75
N LEU A 68 -1.91 -8.12 -5.68
CA LEU A 68 -0.55 -7.65 -5.98
C LEU A 68 0.07 -6.82 -4.83
N LEU A 69 -0.72 -6.41 -3.84
CA LEU A 69 -0.23 -5.71 -2.65
C LEU A 69 0.20 -6.66 -1.52
N ILE A 70 0.04 -7.98 -1.71
CA ILE A 70 0.45 -8.99 -0.72
C ILE A 70 1.97 -9.08 -0.67
N SER A 71 2.54 -9.07 0.53
CA SER A 71 3.98 -9.25 0.71
C SER A 71 4.41 -10.70 0.50
N LEU A 72 5.13 -10.97 -0.58
CA LEU A 72 5.76 -12.27 -0.82
C LEU A 72 6.84 -12.60 0.22
N GLU A 73 7.49 -11.59 0.81
CA GLU A 73 8.46 -11.79 1.88
C GLU A 73 7.82 -12.35 3.15
N SER A 74 6.63 -11.88 3.52
CA SER A 74 5.88 -12.42 4.66
C SER A 74 5.46 -13.87 4.40
N LEU A 75 4.97 -14.18 3.20
CA LEU A 75 4.59 -15.56 2.83
C LEU A 75 5.77 -16.53 2.93
N ALA A 76 6.94 -16.13 2.42
CA ALA A 76 8.16 -16.94 2.51
C ALA A 76 8.62 -17.11 3.96
N ARG A 77 8.55 -16.06 4.79
CA ARG A 77 8.91 -16.13 6.21
C ARG A 77 8.02 -17.11 7.00
N GLU A 78 6.75 -17.17 6.63
CA GLU A 78 5.77 -18.07 7.23
C GLU A 78 5.83 -19.49 6.66
N GLY A 79 6.64 -19.75 5.62
CA GLY A 79 6.84 -21.07 5.04
C GLY A 79 5.74 -21.52 4.07
N TRP A 80 4.97 -20.58 3.50
CA TRP A 80 3.96 -20.90 2.48
C TRP A 80 4.55 -21.04 1.07
N ILE A 81 5.74 -20.47 0.86
CA ILE A 81 6.53 -20.53 -0.39
C ILE A 81 8.03 -20.60 -0.08
#